data_AF-A0A561F025-F1
#
_entry.id   AF-A0A561F025-F1
#
_cell.length_a   1.000
_cell.length_b   1.000
_cell.length_c   1.000
_cell.angle_alpha   90.00
_cell.angle_beta   90.00
_cell.angle_gamma   90.00
#
_symmetry.space_group_name_H-M   'P 1'
#
loop_
_entity.id
_entity.type
_entity.pdbx_description
1 polymer ?
#
loop_
_entity_poly.entity_id
_entity_poly.type
_entity_poly.pdbx_seq_one_letter_code
_entity_poly.pdbx_strand_id
1 'polypeptide(L)'
;MTDDAVIRALEQERPDEPEAVRLGRLLDALPPGRAPSPKAIDILSHALRGGLGDEHQRLDRDRQAHVAFWRELSDRFPIAPRLRGIYADTLLLTGDPGGARQQFLAAFTADPLLLYGFGGELRDLFQLAGGGEWAAYRALVIKAAEIDDPVGNRDYVAEQQSALLADLRQEPDLVPAVLRILQGTSRPNSSSDESP
;
A
#
# COMPACT_ATOMS: atom_id res chain seq x y z
N MET A 1 -21.69 3.57 -9.92
CA MET A 1 -21.41 4.83 -10.65
C MET A 1 -19.92 5.10 -10.85
N THR A 2 -19.05 5.06 -9.83
CA THR A 2 -17.59 5.23 -10.05
C THR A 2 -16.95 4.01 -10.72
N ASP A 3 -17.34 2.80 -10.33
CA ASP A 3 -16.77 1.56 -10.84
C ASP A 3 -17.08 1.37 -12.35
N ASP A 4 -18.29 1.73 -12.78
CA ASP A 4 -18.74 1.63 -14.18
C ASP A 4 -17.99 2.60 -15.12
N ALA A 5 -17.48 3.72 -14.60
CA ALA A 5 -16.67 4.66 -15.38
C ALA A 5 -15.27 4.11 -15.64
N VAL A 6 -14.65 3.50 -14.62
CA VAL A 6 -13.34 2.85 -14.72
C VAL A 6 -13.40 1.67 -15.69
N ILE A 7 -14.41 0.80 -15.56
CA ILE A 7 -14.59 -0.36 -16.44
C ILE A 7 -14.75 0.09 -17.90
N ARG A 8 -15.63 1.07 -18.18
CA ARG A 8 -15.82 1.57 -19.54
C ARG A 8 -14.56 2.21 -20.12
N ALA A 9 -13.76 2.90 -19.31
CA ALA A 9 -12.51 3.51 -19.77
C ALA A 9 -11.43 2.46 -20.08
N LEU A 10 -11.43 1.33 -19.35
CA LEU A 10 -10.58 0.16 -19.63
C LEU A 10 -11.00 -0.57 -20.92
N GLU A 11 -12.32 -0.73 -21.15
CA GLU A 11 -12.87 -1.37 -22.36
C GLU A 11 -12.61 -0.59 -23.66
N GLN A 12 -12.27 0.71 -23.56
CA GLN A 12 -11.96 1.58 -24.71
C GLN A 12 -10.48 1.50 -25.15
N GLU A 13 -9.74 0.48 -24.74
CA GLU A 13 -8.35 0.28 -25.15
C GLU A 13 -8.22 0.23 -26.69
N ARG A 14 -7.30 1.05 -27.21
CA ARG A 14 -6.99 1.12 -28.64
C ARG A 14 -5.60 0.51 -28.85
N PRO A 15 -5.43 -0.44 -29.78
CA PRO A 15 -4.17 -1.19 -29.94
C PRO A 15 -2.92 -0.32 -30.14
N ASP A 16 -3.06 0.84 -30.79
CA ASP A 16 -1.95 1.72 -31.15
C ASP A 16 -1.88 3.01 -30.31
N GLU A 17 -2.65 3.10 -29.22
CA GLU A 17 -2.64 4.29 -28.35
C GLU A 17 -1.40 4.29 -27.44
N PRO A 18 -0.64 5.41 -27.39
CA PRO A 18 0.49 5.52 -26.47
C PRO A 18 0.04 5.31 -25.02
N GLU A 19 0.84 4.57 -24.24
CA GLU A 19 0.51 4.18 -22.86
C GLU A 19 0.19 5.41 -21.97
N ALA A 20 0.96 6.49 -22.10
CA ALA A 20 0.69 7.74 -21.38
C ALA A 20 -0.69 8.36 -21.70
N VAL A 21 -1.16 8.26 -22.96
CA VAL A 21 -2.49 8.76 -23.37
C VAL A 21 -3.59 7.87 -22.80
N ARG A 22 -3.38 6.54 -22.84
CA ARG A 22 -4.29 5.56 -22.24
C ARG A 22 -4.47 5.79 -20.73
N LEU A 23 -3.36 5.93 -20.01
CA LEU A 23 -3.33 6.20 -18.57
C LEU A 23 -3.95 7.57 -18.23
N GLY A 24 -3.69 8.60 -19.05
CA GLY A 24 -4.35 9.90 -18.93
C GLY A 24 -5.87 9.81 -19.02
N ARG A 25 -6.41 9.07 -20.01
CA ARG A 25 -7.85 8.84 -20.13
C ARG A 25 -8.43 8.12 -18.91
N LEU A 26 -7.72 7.12 -18.38
CA LEU A 26 -8.16 6.41 -17.16
C LEU A 26 -8.22 7.34 -15.94
N LEU A 27 -7.28 8.26 -15.82
CA LEU A 27 -7.27 9.27 -14.76
C LEU A 27 -8.43 10.26 -14.89
N ASP A 28 -8.73 10.71 -16.11
CA ASP A 28 -9.83 11.63 -16.40
C ASP A 28 -11.22 10.99 -16.18
N ALA A 29 -11.32 9.67 -16.36
CA ALA A 29 -12.55 8.92 -16.10
C ALA A 29 -12.90 8.82 -14.61
N LEU A 30 -11.94 9.08 -13.72
CA LEU A 30 -12.14 9.10 -12.28
C LEU A 30 -12.61 10.50 -11.85
N PRO A 31 -13.82 10.64 -11.25
CA PRO A 31 -14.35 11.95 -10.90
C PRO A 31 -13.52 12.62 -9.79
N PRO A 32 -13.25 13.94 -9.89
CA PRO A 32 -12.55 14.66 -8.83
C PRO A 32 -13.40 14.69 -7.55
N GLY A 33 -12.75 14.58 -6.39
CA GLY A 33 -13.41 14.74 -5.09
C GLY A 33 -14.13 13.50 -4.55
N ARG A 34 -14.15 12.38 -5.28
CA ARG A 34 -14.65 11.10 -4.76
C ARG A 34 -13.63 10.00 -4.99
N ALA A 35 -13.09 9.45 -3.90
CA ALA A 35 -12.16 8.34 -3.99
C ALA A 35 -12.82 7.13 -4.70
N PRO A 36 -12.06 6.42 -5.56
CA PRO A 36 -12.53 5.17 -6.14
C PRO A 36 -12.85 4.16 -5.04
N SER A 37 -13.85 3.31 -5.29
CA SER A 37 -14.15 2.21 -4.36
C SER A 37 -12.96 1.24 -4.29
N PRO A 38 -12.81 0.46 -3.20
CA PRO A 38 -11.79 -0.58 -3.13
C PRO A 38 -11.84 -1.54 -4.33
N LYS A 39 -13.04 -1.90 -4.78
CA LYS A 39 -13.26 -2.74 -5.95
C LYS A 39 -12.77 -2.09 -7.25
N ALA A 40 -13.00 -0.78 -7.43
CA ALA A 40 -12.49 -0.06 -8.59
C ALA A 40 -10.95 0.01 -8.60
N ILE A 41 -10.33 0.20 -7.42
CA ILE A 41 -8.88 0.16 -7.27
C ILE A 41 -8.34 -1.23 -7.65
N ASP A 42 -9.00 -2.30 -7.23
CA ASP A 42 -8.63 -3.68 -7.58
C ASP A 42 -8.69 -3.94 -9.08
N ILE A 43 -9.80 -3.58 -9.72
CA ILE A 43 -9.98 -3.74 -11.16
C ILE A 43 -8.91 -2.96 -11.92
N LEU A 44 -8.65 -1.71 -11.53
CA LEU A 44 -7.65 -0.85 -12.16
C LEU A 44 -6.23 -1.41 -11.98
N SER A 45 -5.88 -1.80 -10.75
CA SER A 45 -4.58 -2.39 -10.45
C SER A 45 -4.36 -3.68 -11.24
N HIS A 46 -5.34 -4.58 -11.25
CA HIS A 46 -5.25 -5.84 -11.99
C HIS A 46 -5.15 -5.61 -13.51
N ALA A 47 -5.93 -4.67 -14.07
CA ALA A 47 -5.87 -4.38 -15.50
C ALA A 47 -4.54 -3.74 -15.94
N LEU A 48 -3.90 -2.95 -15.07
CA LEU A 48 -2.66 -2.25 -15.37
C LEU A 48 -1.40 -3.07 -15.07
N ARG A 49 -1.45 -3.96 -14.09
CA ARG A 49 -0.38 -4.89 -13.77
C ARG A 49 -0.48 -6.19 -14.58
N GLY A 50 -1.66 -6.57 -15.04
CA GLY A 50 -1.85 -7.87 -15.70
C GLY A 50 -1.87 -9.02 -14.70
N GLY A 51 -1.83 -10.25 -15.21
CA GLY A 51 -1.73 -11.44 -14.36
C GLY A 51 -0.34 -11.57 -13.72
N LEU A 52 -0.22 -12.51 -12.77
CA LEU A 52 1.07 -12.89 -12.19
C LEU A 52 2.07 -13.24 -13.30
N GLY A 53 3.18 -12.49 -13.40
CA GLY A 53 4.22 -12.66 -14.41
C GLY A 53 4.20 -11.65 -15.57
N ASP A 54 3.07 -10.97 -15.81
CA ASP A 54 2.92 -9.98 -16.89
C ASP A 54 3.17 -8.53 -16.42
N GLU A 55 3.33 -8.32 -15.11
CA GLU A 55 3.52 -6.99 -14.50
C GLU A 55 4.74 -6.25 -15.04
N HIS A 56 5.82 -6.99 -15.30
CA HIS A 56 7.02 -6.43 -15.90
C HIS A 56 6.81 -6.04 -17.38
N GLN A 57 6.02 -6.81 -18.15
CA GLN A 57 5.83 -6.57 -19.58
C GLN A 57 5.03 -5.29 -19.88
N ARG A 58 4.04 -4.95 -19.04
CA ARG A 58 3.28 -3.70 -19.22
C ARG A 58 4.10 -2.48 -18.79
N LEU A 59 4.84 -2.57 -17.68
CA LEU A 59 5.76 -1.51 -17.26
C LEU A 59 6.85 -1.24 -18.32
N ASP A 60 7.32 -2.26 -19.03
CA ASP A 60 8.31 -2.10 -20.10
C ASP A 60 7.82 -1.27 -21.29
N ARG A 61 6.51 -1.04 -21.46
CA ARG A 61 5.99 -0.16 -22.51
C ARG A 61 6.32 1.31 -22.23
N ASP A 62 6.08 1.77 -21.01
CA ASP A 62 6.40 3.13 -20.57
C ASP A 62 6.41 3.25 -19.04
N ARG A 63 7.57 2.96 -18.44
CA ARG A 63 7.77 2.99 -16.98
C ARG A 63 7.42 4.36 -16.38
N GLN A 64 7.78 5.44 -17.08
CA GLN A 64 7.58 6.80 -16.57
C GLN A 64 6.10 7.18 -16.53
N ALA A 65 5.33 6.77 -17.55
CA ALA A 65 3.89 6.99 -17.57
C ALA A 65 3.17 6.28 -16.41
N HIS A 66 3.54 5.03 -16.11
CA HIS A 66 2.98 4.29 -14.98
C HIS A 66 3.33 4.93 -13.62
N VAL A 67 4.59 5.33 -13.42
CA VAL A 67 5.02 6.03 -12.19
C VAL A 67 4.24 7.33 -12.03
N ALA A 68 4.12 8.14 -13.09
CA ALA A 68 3.37 9.39 -13.06
C ALA A 68 1.88 9.17 -12.76
N PHE A 69 1.27 8.17 -13.39
CA PHE A 69 -0.14 7.82 -13.19
C PHE A 69 -0.45 7.41 -11.75
N TRP A 70 0.33 6.48 -11.18
CA TRP A 70 0.09 5.99 -9.82
C TRP A 70 0.39 7.05 -8.75
N ARG A 71 1.42 7.87 -8.98
CA ARG A 71 1.69 9.04 -8.13
C ARG A 71 0.48 9.97 -8.11
N GLU A 72 0.01 10.40 -9.27
CA GLU A 72 -1.12 11.33 -9.42
C GLU A 72 -2.40 10.78 -8.78
N LEU A 73 -2.70 9.48 -8.97
CA LEU A 73 -3.82 8.84 -8.28
C LEU A 73 -3.67 8.85 -6.75
N SER A 74 -2.48 8.54 -6.24
CA SER A 74 -2.23 8.50 -4.81
C SER A 74 -2.30 9.91 -4.17
N ASP A 75 -1.92 10.94 -4.92
CA ASP A 75 -1.96 12.34 -4.48
C ASP A 75 -3.37 12.92 -4.56
N ARG A 76 -4.14 12.56 -5.59
CA ARG A 76 -5.55 12.98 -5.75
C ARG A 76 -6.48 12.35 -4.71
N PHE A 77 -6.14 11.17 -4.22
CA PHE A 77 -6.98 10.40 -3.29
C PHE A 77 -6.21 9.96 -2.04
N PRO A 78 -5.74 10.91 -1.19
CA PRO A 78 -4.90 10.60 -0.03
C PRO A 78 -5.62 9.76 1.04
N ILE A 79 -6.96 9.75 1.04
CA ILE A 79 -7.78 8.93 1.94
C ILE A 79 -7.80 7.44 1.57
N ALA A 80 -7.24 7.06 0.42
CA ALA A 80 -7.17 5.68 -0.05
C ALA A 80 -5.72 5.16 0.02
N PRO A 81 -5.26 4.71 1.21
CA PRO A 81 -3.86 4.33 1.43
C PRO A 81 -3.37 3.20 0.51
N ARG A 82 -4.29 2.36 0.03
CA ARG A 82 -3.98 1.31 -0.96
C ARG A 82 -3.41 1.86 -2.27
N LEU A 83 -3.87 3.02 -2.76
CA LEU A 83 -3.32 3.65 -3.97
C LEU A 83 -1.86 4.04 -3.76
N ARG A 84 -1.51 4.51 -2.56
CA ARG A 84 -0.12 4.80 -2.18
C ARG A 84 0.73 3.54 -2.13
N GLY A 85 0.19 2.43 -1.64
CA GLY A 85 0.88 1.13 -1.67
C GLY A 85 1.12 0.63 -3.11
N ILE A 86 0.16 0.78 -4.02
CA ILE A 86 0.34 0.43 -5.44
C ILE A 86 1.39 1.32 -6.11
N TYR A 87 1.42 2.61 -5.76
CA TYR A 87 2.48 3.51 -6.20
C TYR A 87 3.85 3.07 -5.67
N ALA A 88 3.95 2.70 -4.40
CA ALA A 88 5.17 2.17 -3.80
C ALA A 88 5.69 0.93 -4.54
N ASP A 89 4.79 0.01 -4.87
CA ASP A 89 5.14 -1.21 -5.61
C ASP A 89 5.59 -0.89 -7.04
N THR A 90 4.96 0.08 -7.69
CA THR A 90 5.39 0.58 -9.00
C THR A 90 6.80 1.17 -8.95
N LEU A 91 7.14 1.93 -7.90
CA LEU A 91 8.50 2.45 -7.70
C LEU A 91 9.51 1.30 -7.56
N LEU A 92 9.17 0.26 -6.80
CA LEU A 92 10.04 -0.90 -6.63
C LEU A 92 10.29 -1.61 -7.98
N LEU A 93 9.22 -1.89 -8.73
CA LEU A 93 9.29 -2.55 -10.04
C LEU A 93 10.03 -1.71 -11.10
N THR A 94 10.05 -0.39 -10.93
CA THR A 94 10.73 0.54 -11.86
C THR A 94 12.14 0.95 -11.40
N GLY A 95 12.64 0.38 -10.29
CA GLY A 95 14.02 0.51 -9.85
C GLY A 95 14.29 1.63 -8.83
N ASP A 96 13.26 2.12 -8.13
CA ASP A 96 13.39 3.07 -7.01
C ASP A 96 12.99 2.44 -5.66
N PRO A 97 13.86 1.59 -5.06
CA PRO A 97 13.57 0.95 -3.78
C PRO A 97 13.51 1.96 -2.62
N GLY A 98 14.22 3.09 -2.71
CA GLY A 98 14.21 4.13 -1.67
C GLY A 98 12.86 4.85 -1.61
N GLY A 99 12.37 5.31 -2.75
CA GLY A 99 11.03 5.88 -2.87
C GLY A 99 9.95 4.86 -2.50
N ALA A 100 10.07 3.61 -2.94
CA ALA A 100 9.14 2.54 -2.60
C ALA A 100 8.98 2.37 -1.08
N ARG A 101 10.08 2.27 -0.33
CA ARG A 101 10.05 2.10 1.13
C ARG A 101 9.30 3.25 1.83
N GLN A 102 9.57 4.49 1.43
CA GLN A 102 8.88 5.66 1.99
C GLN A 102 7.37 5.59 1.75
N GLN A 103 6.96 5.25 0.53
CA GLN A 103 5.54 5.16 0.16
C GLN A 103 4.84 3.97 0.85
N PHE A 104 5.52 2.82 0.98
CA PHE A 104 5.01 1.68 1.72
C PHE A 104 4.81 2.00 3.20
N LEU A 105 5.82 2.58 3.88
CA LEU A 105 5.68 2.95 5.29
C LEU A 105 4.54 3.94 5.50
N ALA A 106 4.36 4.91 4.61
CA ALA A 106 3.24 5.85 4.67
C ALA A 106 1.88 5.14 4.48
N ALA A 107 1.77 4.22 3.52
CA ALA A 107 0.55 3.45 3.27
C ALA A 107 0.20 2.55 4.48
N PHE A 108 1.17 1.82 5.02
CA PHE A 108 0.99 0.91 6.15
C PHE A 108 0.75 1.65 7.47
N THR A 109 1.33 2.83 7.65
CA THR A 109 1.03 3.67 8.81
C THR A 109 -0.44 4.11 8.81
N ALA A 110 -1.01 4.38 7.63
CA ALA A 110 -2.42 4.72 7.49
C ALA A 110 -3.35 3.50 7.62
N ASP A 111 -2.94 2.34 7.12
CA ASP A 111 -3.66 1.08 7.27
C ASP A 111 -2.69 -0.12 7.34
N PRO A 112 -2.36 -0.62 8.55
CA PRO A 112 -1.40 -1.71 8.72
C PRO A 112 -1.81 -3.02 8.05
N LEU A 113 -3.11 -3.30 7.89
CA LEU A 113 -3.59 -4.54 7.27
C LEU A 113 -3.24 -4.64 5.78
N LEU A 114 -2.90 -3.52 5.14
CA LEU A 114 -2.42 -3.53 3.76
C LEU A 114 -1.16 -4.37 3.58
N LEU A 115 -0.36 -4.59 4.64
CA LEU A 115 0.81 -5.48 4.60
C LEU A 115 0.49 -6.86 4.02
N TYR A 116 -0.69 -7.42 4.29
CA TYR A 116 -1.10 -8.73 3.75
C TYR A 116 -1.51 -8.69 2.27
N GLY A 117 -1.86 -7.50 1.76
CA GLY A 117 -2.28 -7.29 0.38
C GLY A 117 -1.13 -7.01 -0.59
N PHE A 118 0.05 -6.66 -0.08
CA PHE A 118 1.25 -6.48 -0.88
C PHE A 118 2.17 -7.70 -0.72
N GLY A 119 2.33 -8.45 -1.80
CA GLY A 119 3.28 -9.56 -1.86
C GLY A 119 4.72 -9.09 -2.02
N GLY A 120 5.64 -10.06 -2.15
CA GLY A 120 7.06 -9.81 -2.40
C GLY A 120 7.91 -9.79 -1.13
N GLU A 121 9.21 -9.64 -1.34
CA GLU A 121 10.24 -9.62 -0.30
C GLU A 121 10.29 -8.27 0.43
N LEU A 122 9.14 -7.74 0.88
CA LEU A 122 9.06 -6.48 1.64
C LEU A 122 9.95 -6.54 2.88
N ARG A 123 10.00 -7.71 3.54
CA ARG A 123 10.91 -7.95 4.64
C ARG A 123 12.36 -7.67 4.24
N ASP A 124 12.83 -8.27 3.15
CA ASP A 124 14.22 -8.13 2.71
C ASP A 124 14.49 -6.69 2.27
N LEU A 125 13.54 -6.05 1.58
CA LEU A 125 13.60 -4.64 1.20
C LEU A 125 13.88 -3.72 2.41
N PHE A 126 13.13 -3.88 3.51
CA PHE A 126 13.33 -3.06 4.70
C PHE A 126 14.53 -3.51 5.54
N GLN A 127 14.80 -4.82 5.60
CA GLN A 127 15.96 -5.36 6.31
C GLN A 127 17.28 -4.88 5.69
N LEU A 128 17.35 -4.80 4.36
CA LEU A 128 18.50 -4.24 3.61
C LEU A 128 18.73 -2.76 3.92
N ALA A 129 17.65 -1.98 4.14
CA ALA A 129 17.75 -0.58 4.50
C ALA A 129 18.23 -0.40 5.96
N GLY A 130 17.82 -1.29 6.86
CA GLY A 130 18.20 -1.28 8.26
C GLY A 130 17.65 -0.09 9.05
N GLY A 131 18.18 0.09 10.26
CA GLY A 131 17.90 1.23 11.15
C GLY A 131 16.41 1.55 11.34
N GLY A 132 16.07 2.84 11.23
CA GLY A 132 14.72 3.35 11.47
C GLY A 132 13.64 2.80 10.53
N GLU A 133 13.96 2.55 9.26
CA GLU A 133 12.98 2.01 8.30
C GLU A 133 12.64 0.55 8.61
N TRP A 134 13.65 -0.26 8.99
CA TRP A 134 13.44 -1.63 9.44
C TRP A 134 12.65 -1.70 10.75
N ALA A 135 13.00 -0.85 11.72
CA ALA A 135 12.28 -0.78 12.98
C ALA A 135 10.81 -0.37 12.80
N ALA A 136 10.54 0.62 11.93
CA ALA A 136 9.19 1.05 11.60
C ALA A 136 8.39 -0.07 10.91
N TYR A 137 8.98 -0.76 9.93
CA TYR A 137 8.34 -1.88 9.27
C TYR A 137 7.97 -3.00 10.27
N ARG A 138 8.89 -3.40 11.15
CA ARG A 138 8.58 -4.41 12.19
C ARG A 138 7.45 -3.97 13.11
N ALA A 139 7.45 -2.70 13.53
CA ALA A 139 6.36 -2.16 14.35
C ALA A 139 5.00 -2.24 13.62
N LEU A 140 4.97 -1.97 12.32
CA LEU A 140 3.77 -2.09 11.48
C LEU A 140 3.32 -3.54 11.30
N VAL A 141 4.23 -4.49 11.14
CA VAL A 141 3.90 -5.94 11.09
C VAL A 141 3.25 -6.41 12.39
N ILE A 142 3.84 -6.03 13.53
CA ILE A 142 3.26 -6.32 14.84
C ILE A 142 1.86 -5.72 14.96
N LYS A 143 1.70 -4.46 14.50
CA LYS A 143 0.42 -3.77 14.55
C LYS A 143 -0.63 -4.41 13.67
N ALA A 144 -0.25 -4.86 12.47
CA ALA A 144 -1.15 -5.60 11.58
C ALA A 144 -1.63 -6.89 12.25
N ALA A 145 -0.72 -7.66 12.87
CA ALA A 145 -1.07 -8.89 13.58
C ALA A 145 -2.00 -8.65 14.78
N GLU A 146 -1.80 -7.55 15.52
CA GLU A 146 -2.68 -7.13 16.62
C GLU A 146 -4.08 -6.79 16.11
N ILE A 147 -4.21 -6.14 14.95
CA ILE A 147 -5.50 -5.75 14.38
C ILE A 147 -6.22 -6.95 13.76
N ASP A 148 -5.50 -7.84 13.09
CA ASP A 148 -6.06 -8.98 12.33
C ASP A 148 -6.69 -10.04 13.25
N ASP A 149 -5.98 -10.42 14.31
CA ASP A 149 -6.51 -11.34 15.33
C ASP A 149 -6.04 -10.93 16.75
N PRO A 150 -6.75 -9.98 17.39
CA PRO A 150 -6.35 -9.43 18.68
C PRO A 150 -6.27 -10.46 19.82
N VAL A 151 -7.01 -11.56 19.72
CA VAL A 151 -7.09 -12.59 20.77
C VAL A 151 -6.15 -13.74 20.46
N GLY A 152 -6.14 -14.24 19.23
CA GLY A 152 -5.29 -15.36 18.84
C GLY A 152 -3.82 -15.00 18.70
N ASN A 153 -3.49 -13.75 18.36
CA ASN A 153 -2.10 -13.32 18.21
C ASN A 153 -1.50 -12.68 19.47
N ARG A 154 -2.21 -12.64 20.60
CA ARG A 154 -1.78 -11.85 21.78
C ARG A 154 -0.37 -12.20 22.27
N ASP A 155 -0.07 -13.49 22.42
CA ASP A 155 1.24 -13.95 22.90
C ASP A 155 2.34 -13.65 21.87
N TYR A 156 2.05 -13.86 20.58
CA TYR A 156 2.94 -13.52 19.48
C TYR A 156 3.24 -12.01 19.44
N VAL A 157 2.21 -11.17 19.53
CA VAL A 157 2.35 -9.70 19.54
C VAL A 157 3.21 -9.26 20.73
N ALA A 158 2.96 -9.79 21.93
CA ALA A 158 3.73 -9.46 23.12
C ALA A 158 5.22 -9.88 22.98
N GLU A 159 5.48 -11.08 22.46
CA GLU A 159 6.84 -11.56 22.19
C GLU A 159 7.56 -10.68 21.17
N GLN A 160 6.91 -10.38 20.04
CA GLN A 160 7.51 -9.56 18.97
C GLN A 160 7.74 -8.11 19.40
N GLN A 161 6.85 -7.52 20.20
CA GLN A 161 7.07 -6.19 20.78
C GLN A 161 8.28 -6.19 21.71
N SER A 162 8.40 -7.19 22.60
CA SER A 162 9.53 -7.32 23.50
C SER A 162 10.84 -7.48 22.74
N ALA A 163 10.87 -8.34 21.72
CA ALA A 163 12.03 -8.54 20.86
C ALA A 163 12.45 -7.26 20.12
N LEU A 164 11.49 -6.54 19.53
CA LEU A 164 11.76 -5.27 18.85
C LEU A 164 12.35 -4.23 19.83
N LEU A 165 11.76 -4.07 21.02
CA LEU A 165 12.26 -3.12 22.01
C LEU A 165 13.62 -3.52 22.59
N ALA A 166 13.93 -4.82 22.67
CA ALA A 166 15.24 -5.31 23.07
C ALA A 166 16.31 -4.98 22.03
N ASP A 167 16.00 -5.15 20.74
CA ASP A 167 16.91 -4.81 19.64
C ASP A 167 17.20 -3.30 19.60
N LEU A 168 16.19 -2.47 19.86
CA LEU A 168 16.31 -1.01 19.89
C LEU A 168 17.10 -0.45 21.08
N ARG A 169 17.57 -1.30 22.02
CA ARG A 169 18.47 -0.84 23.10
C ARG A 169 19.77 -0.23 22.55
N GLN A 170 20.18 -0.64 21.35
CA GLN A 170 21.35 -0.10 20.66
C GLN A 170 21.02 1.20 19.89
N GLU A 171 19.75 1.52 19.69
CA GLU A 171 19.24 2.67 18.94
C GLU A 171 18.09 3.37 19.71
N PRO A 172 18.33 3.90 20.93
CA PRO A 172 17.28 4.38 21.83
C PRO A 172 16.45 5.54 21.25
N ASP A 173 17.03 6.32 20.33
CA ASP A 173 16.36 7.44 19.68
C ASP A 173 15.18 7.01 18.78
N LEU A 174 15.16 5.74 18.35
CA LEU A 174 14.09 5.19 17.53
C LEU A 174 12.88 4.72 18.35
N VAL A 175 13.05 4.49 19.65
CA VAL A 175 12.01 3.94 20.53
C VAL A 175 10.72 4.79 20.52
N PRO A 176 10.76 6.14 20.63
CA PRO A 176 9.54 6.95 20.60
C PRO A 176 8.75 6.82 19.29
N ALA A 177 9.45 6.70 18.16
CA ALA A 177 8.80 6.54 16.85
C ALA A 177 8.12 5.18 16.72
N VAL A 178 8.79 4.11 17.15
CA VAL A 178 8.25 2.74 17.15
C VAL A 178 7.06 2.60 18.09
N LEU A 179 7.14 3.15 19.31
CA LEU A 179 6.03 3.12 20.25
C LEU A 179 4.81 3.87 19.70
N ARG A 180 4.99 4.97 18.98
CA ARG A 180 3.89 5.70 18.34
C ARG A 180 3.15 4.83 17.31
N ILE A 181 3.86 3.99 16.56
CA ILE A 181 3.24 3.06 15.60
C ILE A 181 2.46 1.96 16.34
N LEU A 182 3.10 1.32 17.34
CA LEU A 182 2.47 0.26 18.12
C LEU A 182 1.20 0.74 18.85
N GLN A 183 1.23 1.96 19.38
CA GLN A 183 0.11 2.61 20.08
C GLN A 183 -0.91 3.25 19.12
N GLY A 184 -0.55 3.43 17.84
CA GLY A 184 -1.40 4.04 16.82
C GLY A 184 -2.71 3.28 16.62
N THR A 185 -3.78 4.01 16.30
CA THR A 185 -5.20 3.60 16.20
C THR A 185 -5.54 2.12 16.36
N SER A 186 -5.94 1.76 17.58
CA SER A 186 -7.06 0.84 17.82
C SER A 186 -8.29 1.36 17.04
N ARG A 187 -8.92 0.53 16.19
CA ARG A 187 -10.22 0.90 15.63
C ARG A 187 -11.23 1.07 16.78
N PRO A 188 -12.11 2.09 16.75
CA PRO A 188 -13.26 2.12 17.62
C PRO A 188 -14.24 1.01 17.19
N ASN A 189 -14.85 0.39 18.20
CA ASN A 189 -15.93 -0.60 18.13
C ASN A 189 -16.75 -0.56 16.84
N SER A 190 -16.72 -1.67 16.08
CA SER A 190 -17.92 -2.11 15.39
C SER A 190 -18.87 -2.60 16.47
N SER A 191 -19.61 -1.68 17.09
CA SER A 191 -20.80 -2.04 17.86
C SER A 191 -21.74 -2.76 16.90
N SER A 192 -22.01 -4.02 17.21
CA SER A 192 -23.14 -4.76 16.72
C SER A 192 -24.40 -3.91 16.86
N ASP A 193 -24.87 -3.34 15.76
CA ASP A 193 -26.31 -3.11 15.58
C ASP A 193 -26.84 -4.34 14.84
N GLU A 194 -26.93 -5.42 15.61
CA GLU A 194 -27.94 -6.43 15.37
C GLU A 194 -29.28 -5.88 15.87
N SER A 195 -30.24 -5.88 14.94
CA SER A 195 -31.67 -6.12 15.15
C SER A 195 -32.55 -4.93 15.58
N PRO A 196 -33.82 -4.87 15.11
CA PRO A 196 -34.67 -6.00 14.69
C PRO A 196 -35.00 -6.10 13.19
#